data_AF-A0A0U1QTF7-F1
#
_entry.id   AF-A0A0U1QTF7-F1
#
_cell.length_a   1.000
_cell.length_b   1.000
_cell.length_c   1.000
_cell.angle_alpha   90.00
_cell.angle_beta   90.00
_cell.angle_gamma   90.00
#
_symmetry.space_group_name_H-M   'P 1'
#
loop_
_entity.id
_entity.type
_entity.pdbx_description
1 polymer ?
#
loop_
_entity_poly.entity_id
_entity_poly.type
_entity_poly.pdbx_seq_one_letter_code
_entity_poly.pdbx_strand_id
1 'polypeptide(L)'
;MKIFKAAKKVGKFTFITIPLSLFSFHQLKIGNSVIKSLWQSINSPVCPHCDKGILEESDSIDIEKLFIDTNDKIQHHNPHLNKYYCTKCDFSLITSNNELTLQIMSYRKMRFQKEITESGRSKERNTLIRQHTHSSRILFFVSLLCFFGFLYLIVSGSSIIIAANWFCIAATLSILAMKKSYRAWQVETGNIFIKGAFIHWLTYGRWFI
;
A
#
# COMPACT_ATOMS: atom_id res chain seq x y z
N MET A 1 -42.72 -19.39 15.96
CA MET A 1 -43.03 -19.16 14.52
C MET A 1 -42.79 -17.73 13.99
N LYS A 2 -42.02 -16.83 14.64
CA LYS A 2 -41.69 -15.49 14.09
C LYS A 2 -40.36 -15.40 13.33
N ILE A 3 -39.44 -16.34 13.57
CA ILE A 3 -38.06 -16.32 13.05
C ILE A 3 -37.99 -16.75 11.56
N PHE A 4 -38.86 -17.67 11.13
CA PHE A 4 -38.92 -18.13 9.74
C PHE A 4 -39.44 -17.07 8.75
N LYS A 5 -40.26 -16.11 9.19
CA LYS A 5 -40.72 -15.00 8.33
C LYS A 5 -39.63 -13.94 8.12
N ALA A 6 -38.73 -13.75 9.08
CA ALA A 6 -37.56 -12.87 8.93
C ALA A 6 -36.52 -13.46 7.96
N ALA A 7 -36.26 -14.77 8.05
CA ALA A 7 -35.33 -15.47 7.16
C ALA A 7 -35.74 -15.39 5.68
N LYS A 8 -37.04 -15.50 5.37
CA LYS A 8 -37.56 -15.42 3.99
C LYS A 8 -37.45 -14.00 3.38
N LYS A 9 -37.43 -12.95 4.22
CA LYS A 9 -37.28 -11.55 3.78
C LYS A 9 -35.81 -11.17 3.59
N VAL A 10 -34.91 -11.74 4.39
CA VAL A 10 -33.45 -11.55 4.28
C VAL A 10 -32.88 -12.30 3.05
N GLY A 11 -33.37 -13.51 2.76
CA GLY A 11 -32.95 -14.26 1.57
C GLY A 11 -33.25 -13.58 0.23
N LYS A 12 -34.36 -12.83 0.13
CA LYS A 12 -34.65 -12.02 -1.07
C LYS A 12 -33.71 -10.81 -1.22
N PHE A 13 -33.20 -10.28 -0.11
CA PHE A 13 -32.27 -9.15 -0.09
C PHE A 13 -30.80 -9.55 -0.31
N THR A 14 -30.42 -10.80 -0.01
CA THR A 14 -29.03 -11.25 -0.19
C THR A 14 -28.73 -11.83 -1.58
N PHE A 15 -29.73 -12.33 -2.30
CA PHE A 15 -29.49 -12.96 -3.60
C PHE A 15 -29.76 -12.08 -4.82
N ILE A 16 -30.67 -11.10 -4.75
CA ILE A 16 -31.03 -10.28 -5.92
C ILE A 16 -30.33 -8.90 -5.90
N THR A 17 -29.98 -8.38 -4.72
CA THR A 17 -29.38 -7.04 -4.57
C THR A 17 -27.85 -7.02 -4.43
N ILE A 18 -27.18 -8.18 -4.32
CA ILE A 18 -25.74 -8.26 -4.02
C ILE A 18 -24.79 -8.39 -5.24
N PRO A 19 -25.20 -8.54 -6.53
CA PRO A 19 -24.21 -8.47 -7.62
C PRO A 19 -24.18 -7.13 -8.38
N LEU A 20 -24.92 -6.08 -7.99
CA LEU A 20 -24.83 -4.77 -8.67
C LEU A 20 -23.98 -3.73 -7.94
N SER A 21 -23.92 -3.74 -6.61
CA SER A 21 -23.10 -2.77 -5.85
C SER A 21 -21.61 -3.10 -5.86
N LEU A 22 -21.25 -4.37 -6.11
CA LEU A 22 -19.86 -4.80 -6.36
C LEU A 22 -19.39 -4.43 -7.77
N PHE A 23 -20.30 -4.30 -8.74
CA PHE A 23 -20.06 -3.71 -10.06
C PHE A 23 -20.33 -2.20 -10.05
N SER A 24 -19.87 -1.50 -9.01
CA SER A 24 -19.90 -0.04 -9.03
C SER A 24 -18.95 0.43 -10.13
N PHE A 25 -19.51 0.78 -11.30
CA PHE A 25 -18.78 1.37 -12.43
C PHE A 25 -17.86 2.53 -12.00
N HIS A 26 -18.20 3.20 -10.90
CA HIS A 26 -17.37 4.21 -10.26
C HIS A 26 -16.04 3.66 -9.73
N GLN A 27 -16.05 2.51 -9.05
CA GLN A 27 -14.84 1.85 -8.55
C GLN A 27 -13.95 1.36 -9.70
N LEU A 28 -14.55 0.84 -10.77
CA LEU A 28 -13.82 0.45 -11.99
C LEU A 28 -13.25 1.67 -12.71
N LYS A 29 -13.98 2.79 -12.77
CA LYS A 29 -13.50 4.05 -13.37
C LYS A 29 -12.33 4.64 -12.59
N ILE A 30 -12.42 4.65 -11.25
CA ILE A 30 -11.32 5.08 -10.37
C ILE A 30 -10.11 4.14 -10.58
N GLY A 31 -10.32 2.82 -10.50
CA GLY A 31 -9.27 1.83 -10.73
C GLY A 31 -8.57 2.00 -12.08
N ASN A 32 -9.33 2.18 -13.16
CA ASN A 32 -8.78 2.39 -14.50
C ASN A 32 -7.98 3.70 -14.59
N SER A 33 -8.48 4.79 -13.99
CA SER A 33 -7.75 6.06 -13.95
C SER A 33 -6.43 5.95 -13.19
N VAL A 34 -6.42 5.21 -12.07
CA VAL A 34 -5.20 4.92 -11.29
C VAL A 34 -4.23 4.07 -12.11
N ILE A 35 -4.68 2.99 -12.74
CA ILE A 35 -3.84 2.13 -13.60
C ILE A 35 -3.23 2.94 -14.73
N LYS A 36 -4.03 3.79 -15.41
CA LYS A 36 -3.53 4.68 -16.46
C LYS A 36 -2.46 5.64 -15.93
N SER A 37 -2.68 6.25 -14.76
CA SER A 37 -1.70 7.16 -14.15
C SER A 37 -0.41 6.45 -13.73
N LEU A 38 -0.49 5.20 -13.26
CA LEU A 38 0.66 4.37 -12.93
C LEU A 38 1.43 4.01 -14.20
N TRP A 39 0.74 3.65 -15.28
CA TRP A 39 1.36 3.33 -16.57
C TRP A 39 2.06 4.55 -17.18
N GLN A 40 1.43 5.73 -17.10
CA GLN A 40 2.06 6.99 -17.50
C GLN A 40 3.29 7.31 -16.64
N SER A 41 3.25 7.05 -15.33
CA SER A 41 4.40 7.28 -14.44
C SER A 41 5.60 6.35 -14.69
N ILE A 42 5.40 5.22 -15.38
CA ILE A 42 6.48 4.33 -15.81
C ILE A 42 7.25 4.94 -16.98
N ASN A 43 6.53 5.56 -17.92
CA ASN A 43 7.14 6.13 -19.13
C ASN A 43 7.65 7.55 -18.94
N SER A 44 7.06 8.34 -18.03
CA SER A 44 7.55 9.68 -17.73
C SER A 44 7.33 10.06 -16.25
N PRO A 45 8.35 10.65 -15.59
CA PRO A 45 8.21 11.07 -14.20
C PRO A 45 7.19 12.21 -14.09
N VAL A 46 6.12 11.98 -13.32
CA VAL A 46 5.06 12.99 -13.09
C VAL A 46 5.43 13.89 -11.92
N CYS A 47 5.29 15.20 -12.09
CA CYS A 47 5.62 16.19 -11.08
C CYS A 47 4.81 15.96 -9.78
N PRO A 48 5.47 15.92 -8.61
CA PRO A 48 4.82 15.66 -7.32
C PRO A 48 4.05 16.87 -6.75
N HIS A 49 4.19 18.07 -7.34
CA HIS A 49 3.48 19.27 -6.91
C HIS A 49 2.10 19.41 -7.58
N CYS A 50 2.00 19.15 -8.88
CA CYS A 50 0.77 19.41 -9.64
C CYS A 50 0.04 18.14 -10.14
N ASP A 51 0.66 16.97 -10.07
CA ASP A 51 0.16 15.67 -10.59
C ASP A 51 -0.27 15.65 -12.07
N LYS A 52 -0.08 16.76 -12.80
CA LYS A 52 -0.54 16.98 -14.19
C LYS A 52 0.59 17.32 -15.17
N GLY A 53 1.76 17.68 -14.65
CA GLY A 53 2.95 18.07 -15.41
C GLY A 53 3.95 16.93 -15.45
N ILE A 54 4.70 16.85 -16.54
CA ILE A 54 5.81 15.92 -16.71
C ILE A 54 7.09 16.64 -16.26
N LEU A 55 8.00 15.90 -15.62
CA LEU A 55 9.34 16.37 -15.28
C LEU A 55 10.24 16.15 -16.51
N GLU A 56 10.70 17.24 -17.10
CA GLU A 56 11.66 17.22 -18.20
C GLU A 56 13.06 17.53 -17.68
N GLU A 57 14.05 16.86 -18.26
CA GLU A 57 15.46 17.10 -17.99
C GLU A 57 15.88 18.41 -18.68
N SER A 58 16.55 19.29 -17.93
CA SER A 58 17.15 20.50 -18.51
C SER A 58 18.57 20.19 -18.93
N ASP A 59 18.87 20.32 -20.23
CA ASP A 59 20.19 20.05 -20.84
C ASP A 59 21.34 20.98 -20.36
N SER A 60 21.10 21.85 -19.39
CA SER A 60 22.15 22.72 -18.86
C SER A 60 21.83 23.17 -17.46
N ILE A 61 22.57 22.62 -16.49
CA ILE A 61 23.36 23.39 -15.54
C ILE A 61 24.58 22.52 -15.23
N ASP A 62 25.78 23.06 -15.42
CA ASP A 62 27.01 22.54 -14.84
C ASP A 62 26.91 22.62 -13.31
N ILE A 63 26.19 21.67 -12.68
CA ILE A 63 26.06 21.63 -11.20
C ILE A 63 27.42 21.40 -10.54
N GLU A 64 28.40 20.90 -11.31
CA GLU A 64 29.80 20.80 -10.91
C GLU A 64 30.40 22.13 -10.42
N LYS A 65 29.89 23.28 -10.86
CA LYS A 65 30.41 24.61 -10.44
C LYS A 65 29.76 25.20 -9.19
N LEU A 66 28.68 24.61 -8.67
CA LEU A 66 27.96 25.14 -7.49
C LEU A 66 28.41 24.53 -6.16
N PHE A 67 29.20 23.44 -6.18
CA PHE A 67 29.73 22.79 -4.98
C PHE A 67 31.25 22.98 -4.77
N ILE A 68 31.92 23.77 -5.62
CA ILE A 68 33.33 24.13 -5.41
C ILE A 68 33.39 25.34 -4.46
N ASP A 69 33.12 25.12 -3.17
CA ASP A 69 33.64 26.06 -2.15
C ASP A 69 33.78 25.49 -0.72
N THR A 70 33.73 24.17 -0.55
CA THR A 70 34.15 23.54 0.71
C THR A 70 35.27 22.55 0.43
N ASN A 71 36.49 23.02 0.68
CA ASN A 71 37.67 22.21 0.92
C ASN A 71 37.34 21.14 1.98
N ASP A 72 36.90 19.96 1.56
CA ASP A 72 37.14 18.77 2.34
C ASP A 72 37.37 17.57 1.42
N LYS A 73 38.50 16.92 1.62
CA LYS A 73 39.00 15.81 0.81
C LYS A 73 38.23 14.54 1.15
N ILE A 74 37.01 14.41 0.64
CA ILE A 74 36.32 13.13 0.58
C ILE A 74 35.79 12.96 -0.83
N GLN A 75 36.45 12.08 -1.60
CA GLN A 75 35.99 11.62 -2.90
C GLN A 75 34.66 10.89 -2.74
N HIS A 76 33.56 11.63 -2.68
CA HIS A 76 32.25 11.08 -2.96
C HIS A 76 32.13 11.00 -4.48
N HIS A 77 31.96 9.78 -5.00
CA HIS A 77 31.55 9.51 -6.37
C HIS A 77 30.41 10.46 -6.73
N ASN A 78 30.68 11.50 -7.52
CA ASN A 78 29.71 12.53 -7.86
C ASN A 78 28.71 11.88 -8.83
N PRO A 79 27.49 11.50 -8.40
CA PRO A 79 26.51 11.01 -9.36
C PRO A 79 26.15 12.18 -10.25
N HIS A 80 26.10 12.00 -11.57
CA HIS A 80 25.62 13.03 -12.50
C HIS A 80 24.27 13.57 -12.00
N LEU A 81 24.29 14.76 -11.41
CA LEU A 81 23.12 15.43 -10.85
C LEU A 81 22.46 16.20 -11.98
N ASN A 82 21.23 15.80 -12.31
CA ASN A 82 20.45 16.44 -13.34
C ASN A 82 19.36 17.30 -12.69
N LYS A 83 19.06 18.44 -13.30
CA LYS A 83 17.96 19.30 -12.88
C LYS A 83 16.72 18.99 -13.70
N TYR A 84 15.66 18.60 -13.01
CA TYR A 84 14.35 18.37 -13.58
C TYR A 84 13.43 19.56 -13.29
N TYR A 85 12.66 19.96 -14.28
CA TYR A 85 11.64 21.01 -14.15
C TYR A 85 10.27 20.49 -14.58
N CYS A 86 9.23 21.03 -13.98
CA CYS A 86 7.85 20.71 -14.31
C CYS A 86 7.35 21.58 -15.46
N THR A 87 6.74 20.97 -16.48
CA THR A 87 6.20 21.72 -17.65
C THR A 87 5.06 22.68 -17.35
N LYS A 88 4.37 22.51 -16.20
CA LYS A 88 3.17 23.27 -15.84
C LYS A 88 3.30 24.09 -14.56
N CYS A 89 4.36 23.87 -13.80
CA CYS A 89 4.50 24.39 -12.45
C CYS A 89 5.95 24.77 -12.18
N ASP A 90 6.18 25.74 -11.30
CA ASP A 90 7.53 26.24 -10.98
C ASP A 90 8.31 25.30 -10.04
N PHE A 91 8.06 24.00 -10.15
CA PHE A 91 8.73 22.99 -9.34
C PHE A 91 9.98 22.50 -10.06
N SER A 92 11.13 22.64 -9.41
CA SER A 92 12.39 22.06 -9.86
C SER A 92 12.97 21.10 -8.83
N LEU A 93 13.50 19.98 -9.28
CA LEU A 93 14.15 18.97 -8.45
C LEU A 93 15.53 18.66 -9.02
N ILE A 94 16.55 18.68 -8.17
CA ILE A 94 17.92 18.31 -8.53
C ILE A 94 18.17 16.92 -7.98
N THR A 95 18.45 15.96 -8.85
CA THR A 95 18.69 14.55 -8.46
C THR A 95 19.41 13.81 -9.57
N SER A 96 20.05 12.70 -9.21
CA SER A 96 20.53 11.74 -10.21
C SER A 96 19.36 10.99 -10.87
N ASN A 97 19.55 10.52 -12.12
CA ASN A 97 18.53 9.76 -12.86
C ASN A 97 18.08 8.49 -12.11
N ASN A 98 19.02 7.83 -11.43
CA ASN A 98 18.76 6.60 -10.68
C ASN A 98 17.92 6.83 -9.41
N GLU A 99 18.00 8.01 -8.82
CA GLU A 99 17.30 8.36 -7.57
C GLU A 99 16.05 9.21 -7.79
N LEU A 100 15.79 9.67 -9.03
CA LEU A 100 14.66 10.53 -9.36
C LEU A 100 13.33 9.98 -8.84
N THR A 101 13.06 8.71 -9.09
CA THR A 101 11.82 8.06 -8.65
C THR A 101 11.70 8.02 -7.12
N LEU A 102 12.81 7.77 -6.41
CA LEU A 102 12.86 7.75 -4.96
C LEU A 102 12.63 9.15 -4.37
N GLN A 103 13.24 10.17 -4.95
CA GLN A 103 13.08 11.57 -4.53
C GLN A 103 11.65 12.08 -4.80
N ILE A 104 11.05 11.73 -5.94
CA ILE A 104 9.64 12.04 -6.21
C ILE A 104 8.74 11.38 -5.17
N MET A 105 8.99 10.10 -4.84
CA MET A 105 8.22 9.38 -3.82
C MET A 105 8.41 9.97 -2.41
N SER A 106 9.63 10.35 -2.04
CA SER A 106 9.93 10.97 -0.74
C SER A 106 9.22 12.31 -0.61
N TYR A 107 9.24 13.14 -1.66
CA TYR A 107 8.54 14.42 -1.68
C TYR A 107 7.02 14.25 -1.56
N ARG A 108 6.44 13.30 -2.31
CA ARG A 108 5.00 12.97 -2.19
C ARG A 108 4.64 12.51 -0.78
N LYS A 109 5.50 11.69 -0.15
CA LYS A 109 5.31 11.24 1.23
C LYS A 109 5.31 12.42 2.20
N MET A 110 6.29 13.33 2.11
CA MET A 110 6.36 14.51 2.98
C MET A 110 5.15 15.41 2.81
N ARG A 111 4.72 15.66 1.58
CA ARG A 111 3.53 16.47 1.30
C ARG A 111 2.26 15.83 1.89
N PHE A 112 2.04 14.55 1.63
CA PHE A 112 0.88 13.84 2.12
C PHE A 112 0.84 13.81 3.66
N GLN A 113 2.00 13.67 4.32
CA GLN A 113 2.10 13.77 5.77
C GLN A 113 1.75 15.18 6.29
N LYS A 114 2.22 16.25 5.63
CA LYS A 114 1.85 17.62 5.97
C LYS A 114 0.36 17.85 5.83
N GLU A 115 -0.23 17.44 4.71
CA GLU A 115 -1.66 17.59 4.43
C GLU A 115 -2.54 16.84 5.44
N ILE A 116 -2.15 15.62 5.85
CA ILE A 116 -2.86 14.89 6.92
C ILE A 116 -2.78 15.62 8.27
N THR A 117 -1.63 16.22 8.56
CA THR A 117 -1.39 16.95 9.81
C THR A 117 -2.21 18.24 9.86
N GLU A 118 -2.17 19.01 8.77
CA GLU A 118 -2.90 20.28 8.63
C GLU A 118 -4.42 20.09 8.53
N SER A 119 -4.89 19.05 7.85
CA SER A 119 -6.33 18.78 7.69
C SER A 119 -7.01 18.20 8.93
N GLY A 120 -6.25 17.89 10.00
CA GLY A 120 -6.80 17.24 11.20
C GLY A 120 -7.35 15.83 10.95
N ARG A 121 -7.10 15.23 9.76
CA ARG A 121 -7.55 13.88 9.36
C ARG A 121 -6.78 12.75 10.05
N SER A 122 -5.98 13.07 11.05
CA SER A 122 -5.32 12.10 11.93
C SER A 122 -6.32 11.14 12.58
N LYS A 123 -7.53 11.61 12.91
CA LYS A 123 -8.62 10.78 13.45
C LYS A 123 -9.09 9.72 12.45
N GLU A 124 -9.35 10.10 11.20
CA GLU A 124 -9.76 9.15 10.15
C GLU A 124 -8.66 8.12 9.88
N ARG A 125 -7.40 8.56 9.81
CA ARG A 125 -6.24 7.65 9.64
C ARG A 125 -6.19 6.62 10.77
N ASN A 126 -6.36 7.07 12.02
CA ASN A 126 -6.34 6.18 13.18
C ASN A 126 -7.51 5.19 13.18
N THR A 127 -8.70 5.61 12.73
CA THR A 127 -9.84 4.67 12.59
C THR A 127 -9.58 3.60 11.54
N LEU A 128 -8.96 3.96 10.42
CA LEU A 128 -8.63 3.04 9.33
C LEU A 128 -7.53 2.06 9.75
N ILE A 129 -6.50 2.55 10.45
CA ILE A 129 -5.47 1.69 11.07
C ILE A 129 -6.15 0.71 12.03
N ARG A 130 -6.97 1.19 12.97
CA ARG A 130 -7.65 0.35 13.97
C ARG A 130 -8.55 -0.70 13.34
N GLN A 131 -9.24 -0.37 12.25
CA GLN A 131 -10.08 -1.32 11.53
C GLN A 131 -9.25 -2.45 10.89
N HIS A 132 -8.12 -2.11 10.26
CA HIS A 132 -7.25 -3.10 9.63
C HIS A 132 -6.51 -3.98 10.65
N THR A 133 -6.05 -3.42 11.76
CA THR A 133 -5.41 -4.17 12.85
C THR A 133 -6.38 -5.10 13.54
N HIS A 134 -7.59 -4.64 13.87
CA HIS A 134 -8.61 -5.49 14.48
C HIS A 134 -9.02 -6.65 13.54
N SER A 135 -9.18 -6.35 12.25
CA SER A 135 -9.50 -7.37 11.24
C SER A 135 -8.36 -8.39 11.07
N SER A 136 -7.11 -7.93 11.11
CA SER A 136 -5.90 -8.78 11.08
C SER A 136 -5.89 -9.76 12.26
N ARG A 137 -6.10 -9.25 13.49
CA ARG A 137 -6.13 -10.08 14.71
C ARG A 137 -7.19 -11.16 14.69
N ILE A 138 -8.41 -10.81 14.27
CA ILE A 138 -9.50 -11.80 14.17
C ILE A 138 -9.13 -12.89 13.18
N LEU A 139 -8.60 -12.53 12.01
CA LEU A 139 -8.23 -13.50 10.99
C LEU A 139 -7.08 -14.40 11.46
N PHE A 140 -6.08 -13.87 12.15
CA PHE A 140 -5.02 -14.66 12.76
C PHE A 140 -5.57 -15.61 13.84
N PHE A 141 -6.48 -15.15 14.69
CA PHE A 141 -7.08 -15.97 15.73
C PHE A 141 -7.90 -17.12 15.13
N VAL A 142 -8.73 -16.84 14.11
CA VAL A 142 -9.49 -17.88 13.41
C VAL A 142 -8.57 -18.85 12.67
N SER A 143 -7.51 -18.36 12.03
CA SER A 143 -6.48 -19.19 11.40
C SER A 143 -5.81 -20.14 12.41
N LEU A 144 -5.47 -19.64 13.59
CA LEU A 144 -4.90 -20.42 14.70
C LEU A 144 -5.86 -21.51 15.18
N LEU A 145 -7.14 -21.18 15.36
CA LEU A 145 -8.17 -22.17 15.72
C LEU A 145 -8.32 -23.26 14.66
N CYS A 146 -8.31 -22.90 13.38
CA CYS A 146 -8.33 -23.87 12.28
C CYS A 146 -7.06 -24.74 12.27
N PHE A 147 -5.90 -24.17 12.58
CA PHE A 147 -4.65 -24.93 12.70
C PHE A 147 -4.68 -25.92 13.87
N PHE A 148 -5.23 -25.53 15.02
CA PHE A 148 -5.44 -26.47 16.13
C PHE A 148 -6.47 -27.56 15.79
N GLY A 149 -7.53 -27.23 15.04
CA GLY A 149 -8.46 -28.22 14.51
C GLY A 149 -7.78 -29.24 13.60
N PHE A 150 -6.87 -28.80 12.74
CA PHE A 150 -6.03 -29.67 11.93
C PHE A 150 -5.17 -30.62 12.78
N LEU A 151 -4.46 -30.10 13.79
CA LEU A 151 -3.64 -30.93 14.69
C LEU A 151 -4.50 -31.94 15.46
N TYR A 152 -5.66 -31.53 15.95
CA TYR A 152 -6.61 -32.40 16.64
C TYR A 152 -7.09 -33.55 15.74
N LEU A 153 -7.38 -33.28 14.46
CA LEU A 153 -7.79 -34.30 13.49
C LEU A 153 -6.69 -35.32 13.20
N ILE A 154 -5.42 -34.88 13.13
CA ILE A 154 -4.27 -35.78 12.99
C ILE A 154 -4.17 -36.70 14.21
N VAL A 155 -4.21 -36.14 15.42
CA VAL A 155 -4.09 -36.91 16.67
C VAL A 155 -5.26 -37.89 16.84
N SER A 156 -6.46 -37.50 16.41
CA SER A 156 -7.66 -38.34 16.50
C SER A 156 -7.73 -39.45 15.43
N GLY A 157 -6.73 -39.57 14.56
CA GLY A 157 -6.70 -40.59 13.51
C GLY A 157 -7.74 -40.39 12.39
N SER A 158 -8.20 -39.15 12.17
CA SER A 158 -9.15 -38.84 11.10
C SER A 158 -8.52 -38.96 9.70
N SER A 159 -9.36 -39.04 8.67
CA SER A 159 -8.89 -39.06 7.27
C SER A 159 -8.00 -37.85 6.95
N ILE A 160 -6.85 -38.12 6.33
CA ILE A 160 -5.86 -37.11 5.91
C ILE A 160 -6.50 -36.05 5.00
N ILE A 161 -7.50 -36.41 4.20
CA ILE A 161 -8.21 -35.48 3.30
C ILE A 161 -8.93 -34.40 4.12
N ILE A 162 -9.57 -34.77 5.23
CA ILE A 162 -10.29 -33.84 6.11
C ILE A 162 -9.29 -32.93 6.82
N ALA A 163 -8.19 -33.48 7.33
CA ALA A 163 -7.12 -32.71 7.94
C ALA A 163 -6.50 -31.71 6.95
N ALA A 164 -6.20 -32.14 5.72
CA ALA A 164 -5.64 -31.27 4.68
C ALA A 164 -6.55 -30.08 4.36
N ASN A 165 -7.87 -30.27 4.33
CA ASN A 165 -8.82 -29.16 4.13
C ASN A 165 -8.74 -28.11 5.25
N TRP A 166 -8.64 -28.55 6.51
CA TRP A 166 -8.48 -27.63 7.65
C TRP A 166 -7.17 -26.86 7.58
N PHE A 167 -6.08 -27.52 7.16
CA PHE A 167 -4.81 -26.86 6.92
C PHE A 167 -4.90 -25.81 5.81
N CYS A 168 -5.52 -26.13 4.68
CA CYS A 168 -5.73 -25.18 3.58
C CYS A 168 -6.54 -23.94 4.02
N ILE A 169 -7.59 -24.14 4.82
CA ILE A 169 -8.37 -23.03 5.40
C ILE A 169 -7.49 -22.18 6.33
N ALA A 170 -6.73 -22.80 7.22
CA ALA A 170 -5.83 -22.09 8.12
C ALA A 170 -4.78 -21.27 7.33
N ALA A 171 -4.18 -21.85 6.30
CA ALA A 171 -3.18 -21.20 5.45
C ALA A 171 -3.75 -20.00 4.68
N THR A 172 -4.91 -20.14 4.05
CA THR A 172 -5.55 -19.04 3.31
C THR A 172 -5.95 -17.89 4.23
N LEU A 173 -6.49 -18.17 5.41
CA LEU A 173 -6.82 -17.16 6.40
C LEU A 173 -5.57 -16.43 6.93
N SER A 174 -4.46 -17.16 7.12
CA SER A 174 -3.18 -16.58 7.52
C SER A 174 -2.66 -15.58 6.48
N ILE A 175 -2.72 -15.93 5.19
CA ILE A 175 -2.33 -15.02 4.09
C ILE A 175 -3.21 -13.76 4.06
N LEU A 176 -4.52 -13.90 4.27
CA LEU A 176 -5.43 -12.76 4.33
C LEU A 176 -5.16 -11.87 5.54
N ALA A 177 -4.85 -12.46 6.70
CA ALA A 177 -4.45 -11.74 7.90
C ALA A 177 -3.15 -10.95 7.64
N MET A 178 -2.16 -11.61 7.04
CA MET A 178 -0.88 -11.01 6.65
C MET A 178 -1.07 -9.80 5.73
N LYS A 179 -1.94 -9.92 4.72
CA LYS A 179 -2.28 -8.82 3.81
C LYS A 179 -2.91 -7.63 4.52
N LYS A 180 -3.77 -7.88 5.52
CA LYS A 180 -4.43 -6.81 6.31
C LYS A 180 -3.45 -6.14 7.27
N SER A 181 -2.59 -6.91 7.93
CA SER A 181 -1.52 -6.41 8.79
C SER A 181 -0.53 -5.52 8.01
N TYR A 182 -0.12 -5.97 6.81
CA TYR A 182 0.74 -5.16 5.94
C TYR A 182 0.08 -3.84 5.54
N ARG A 183 -1.21 -3.85 5.19
CA ARG A 183 -1.95 -2.64 4.83
C ARG A 183 -2.07 -1.67 6.00
N ALA A 184 -2.28 -2.18 7.22
CA ALA A 184 -2.27 -1.34 8.43
C ALA A 184 -0.92 -0.64 8.60
N TRP A 185 0.19 -1.39 8.48
CA TRP A 185 1.54 -0.86 8.56
C TRP A 185 1.87 0.15 7.45
N GLN A 186 1.41 -0.08 6.21
CA GLN A 186 1.58 0.86 5.11
C GLN A 186 0.89 2.20 5.38
N VAL A 187 -0.32 2.17 5.95
CA VAL A 187 -1.08 3.37 6.31
C VAL A 187 -0.46 4.08 7.51
N GLU A 188 0.06 3.34 8.48
CA GLU A 188 0.75 3.90 9.64
C GLU A 188 2.05 4.61 9.25
N THR A 189 2.86 3.99 8.40
CA THR A 189 4.20 4.48 8.01
C THR A 189 4.16 5.42 6.80
N GLY A 190 3.07 5.42 6.03
CA GLY A 190 2.93 6.17 4.78
C GLY A 190 3.75 5.61 3.61
N ASN A 191 4.27 4.39 3.73
CA ASN A 191 5.13 3.75 2.74
C ASN A 191 4.31 2.93 1.71
N ILE A 192 3.42 3.61 0.97
CA ILE A 192 2.42 2.92 0.13
C ILE A 192 3.03 2.38 -1.19
N PHE A 193 4.21 2.86 -1.62
CA PHE A 193 4.78 2.53 -2.95
C PHE A 193 6.30 2.28 -3.00
N ILE A 194 6.93 1.97 -1.87
CA ILE A 194 8.40 1.76 -1.83
C ILE A 194 8.74 0.31 -2.20
N LYS A 195 9.65 0.12 -3.17
CA LYS A 195 10.20 -1.21 -3.51
C LYS A 195 10.95 -1.80 -2.30
N GLY A 196 10.73 -3.07 -1.99
CA GLY A 196 11.35 -3.74 -0.82
C GLY A 196 10.67 -3.49 0.53
N ALA A 197 9.63 -2.65 0.58
CA ALA A 197 8.90 -2.36 1.82
C ALA A 197 8.27 -3.60 2.46
N PHE A 198 7.87 -4.59 1.67
CA PHE A 198 7.32 -5.85 2.20
C PHE A 198 8.36 -6.67 2.96
N ILE A 199 9.62 -6.73 2.49
CA ILE A 199 10.69 -7.48 3.18
C ILE A 199 11.22 -6.70 4.38
N HIS A 200 11.26 -5.37 4.30
CA HIS A 200 11.56 -4.57 5.48
C HIS A 200 10.46 -4.72 6.53
N TRP A 201 9.19 -4.66 6.11
CA TRP A 201 8.08 -5.06 6.95
C TRP A 201 8.35 -6.48 7.44
N LEU A 202 8.74 -7.43 6.55
CA LEU A 202 9.19 -8.85 6.65
C LEU A 202 9.92 -9.26 7.94
N THR A 203 10.83 -8.37 8.28
CA THR A 203 11.89 -8.65 9.24
C THR A 203 11.73 -7.80 10.50
N TYR A 204 11.23 -6.57 10.36
CA TYR A 204 11.22 -5.57 11.44
C TYR A 204 9.82 -5.13 11.88
N GLY A 205 8.81 -5.43 11.07
CA GLY A 205 7.42 -5.11 11.33
C GLY A 205 6.82 -6.00 12.40
N ARG A 206 5.82 -5.47 13.11
CA ARG A 206 5.02 -6.25 14.05
C ARG A 206 3.88 -6.92 13.28
N TRP A 207 4.11 -8.14 12.84
CA TRP A 207 3.15 -9.03 12.15
C TRP A 207 1.82 -9.16 12.86
N PHE A 208 1.90 -9.26 14.18
CA PHE A 208 0.82 -9.51 15.12
C PHE A 208 0.17 -8.22 15.64
N ILE A 209 0.04 -7.18 14.79
CA ILE A 209 -0.81 -6.02 15.10
C ILE A 209 -2.22 -6.23 14.55
#